data_AF-A0A8X6KH71-F1
#
_entry.id   AF-A0A8X6KH71-F1
#
_cell.length_a   1.000
_cell.length_b   1.000
_cell.length_c   1.000
_cell.angle_alpha   90.00
_cell.angle_beta   90.00
_cell.angle_gamma   90.00
#
_symmetry.space_group_name_H-M   'P 1'
#
loop_
_entity.id
_entity.type
_entity.pdbx_description
1 polymer ?
#
loop_
_entity_poly.entity_id
_entity_poly.type
_entity_poly.pdbx_seq_one_letter_code
_entity_poly.pdbx_strand_id
1 'polypeptide(L)'
;EQLLPEEYLCIESSWKPDWNEKGVQVPVRYKMPELNVKEIRKRSRSGSFKCDPEKLFHLNYDGKFNSQYHTISNIHIVSDERTCYYDLDVTDMHWLRLVNQEREDAGIDPLEDSFVELVLENLEQQVHVRLQEEIKNDKTLGIDYDEDAICDVCRSGRKMNAKKSTVDQSRLVARKGRKKYSKKSTVDQSRRVARKVY
;
A
#
# COMPACT_ATOMS: atom_id res chain seq x y z
N GLU A 1 -49.39 10.53 15.36
CA GLU A 1 -49.22 10.86 13.93
C GLU A 1 -48.09 10.01 13.38
N GLN A 2 -48.25 9.44 12.18
CA GLN A 2 -47.18 8.68 11.52
C GLN A 2 -46.28 9.67 10.76
N LEU A 3 -44.96 9.57 10.96
CA LEU A 3 -43.98 10.43 10.30
C LEU A 3 -43.93 10.15 8.79
N LEU A 4 -43.60 11.16 8.00
CA LEU A 4 -43.53 11.05 6.55
C LEU A 4 -42.28 10.25 6.12
N PRO A 5 -42.32 9.54 4.98
CA PRO A 5 -41.20 8.74 4.45
C PRO A 5 -39.88 9.49 4.30
N GLU A 6 -39.92 10.79 4.11
CA GLU A 6 -38.75 11.65 3.92
C GLU A 6 -38.11 12.07 5.25
N GLU A 7 -38.77 11.83 6.38
CA GLU A 7 -38.31 12.22 7.73
C GLU A 7 -37.57 11.09 8.46
N TYR A 8 -37.46 9.90 7.86
CA TYR A 8 -36.66 8.80 8.40
C TYR A 8 -35.63 8.28 7.40
N LEU A 9 -34.46 7.89 7.91
CA LEU A 9 -33.42 7.22 7.15
C LEU A 9 -33.48 5.72 7.45
N CYS A 10 -33.69 4.89 6.43
CA CYS A 10 -33.70 3.44 6.58
C CYS A 10 -32.27 2.91 6.78
N ILE A 11 -31.97 2.32 7.94
CA ILE A 11 -30.68 1.68 8.21
C ILE A 11 -30.79 0.19 7.91
N GLU A 12 -30.39 -0.22 6.69
CA GLU A 12 -30.43 -1.63 6.23
C GLU A 12 -29.20 -2.45 6.67
N SER A 13 -28.66 -2.19 7.86
CA SER A 13 -27.52 -2.99 8.36
C SER A 13 -28.00 -4.40 8.75
N SER A 14 -27.45 -5.43 8.11
CA SER A 14 -27.74 -6.85 8.36
C SER A 14 -26.99 -7.43 9.57
N TRP A 15 -26.24 -6.60 10.31
CA TRP A 15 -25.50 -7.02 11.49
C TRP A 15 -26.35 -6.90 12.77
N LYS A 16 -26.56 -8.05 13.44
CA LYS A 16 -27.32 -8.22 14.70
C LYS A 16 -28.69 -7.50 14.70
N PRO A 17 -29.74 -8.08 14.09
CA PRO A 17 -31.06 -7.45 13.93
C PRO A 17 -31.70 -6.98 15.24
N ASP A 18 -31.45 -7.65 16.37
CA ASP A 18 -31.93 -7.23 17.70
C ASP A 18 -31.43 -5.84 18.11
N TRP A 19 -30.31 -5.36 17.56
CA TRP A 19 -29.75 -4.03 17.82
C TRP A 19 -30.56 -2.90 17.20
N ASN A 20 -31.25 -3.17 16.09
CA ASN A 20 -32.12 -2.18 15.45
C ASN A 20 -33.44 -2.02 16.21
N GLU A 21 -33.93 -3.08 16.88
CA GLU A 21 -35.16 -3.04 17.67
C GLU A 21 -34.95 -2.59 19.13
N LYS A 22 -33.86 -3.04 19.76
CA LYS A 22 -33.60 -2.80 21.20
C LYS A 22 -32.48 -1.79 21.47
N GLY A 23 -31.81 -1.33 20.42
CA GLY A 23 -30.62 -0.50 20.51
C GLY A 23 -29.39 -1.30 20.96
N VAL A 24 -28.20 -0.71 20.76
CA VAL A 24 -26.94 -1.22 21.34
C VAL A 24 -26.71 -0.53 22.67
N GLN A 25 -26.84 -1.24 23.78
CA GLN A 25 -26.34 -0.75 25.05
C GLN A 25 -24.82 -0.86 25.07
N VAL A 26 -24.14 0.23 24.76
CA VAL A 26 -22.70 0.35 24.99
C VAL A 26 -22.52 0.70 26.47
N PRO A 27 -21.78 -0.11 27.26
CA PRO A 27 -21.46 0.24 28.63
C PRO A 27 -20.83 1.63 28.66
N VAL A 28 -21.49 2.57 29.33
CA VAL A 28 -20.95 3.91 29.56
C VAL A 28 -19.72 3.73 30.43
N ARG A 29 -18.52 3.82 29.82
CA ARG A 29 -17.28 3.87 30.60
C ARG A 29 -17.26 5.23 31.30
N TYR A 30 -17.62 5.26 32.58
CA TYR A 30 -17.61 6.47 33.41
C TYR A 30 -16.20 7.04 33.65
N LYS A 31 -15.14 6.29 33.30
CA LYS A 31 -13.75 6.71 33.49
C LYS A 31 -13.00 6.65 32.18
N MET A 32 -12.39 7.78 31.82
CA MET A 32 -11.44 7.89 30.72
C MET A 32 -10.21 7.01 31.06
N PRO A 33 -9.64 6.26 30.11
CA PRO A 33 -8.46 5.44 30.38
C PRO A 33 -7.32 6.33 30.90
N GLU A 34 -6.66 5.89 31.96
CA GLU A 34 -5.55 6.62 32.55
C GLU A 34 -4.36 6.65 31.58
N LEU A 35 -3.73 7.83 31.45
CA LEU A 35 -2.56 8.02 30.62
C LEU A 35 -1.40 7.19 31.19
N ASN A 36 -1.02 6.12 30.48
CA ASN A 36 0.12 5.30 30.88
C ASN A 36 1.41 5.93 30.32
N VAL A 37 2.17 6.63 31.16
CA VAL A 37 3.48 7.18 30.81
C VAL A 37 4.54 6.12 31.07
N LYS A 38 5.23 5.68 30.01
CA LYS A 38 6.41 4.81 30.14
C LYS A 38 7.66 5.62 29.88
N GLU A 39 8.58 5.63 30.84
CA GLU A 39 9.90 6.19 30.64
C GLU A 39 10.72 5.26 29.73
N ILE A 40 11.07 5.75 28.54
CA ILE A 40 11.84 5.00 27.56
C ILE A 40 13.32 5.34 27.77
N ARG A 41 14.16 4.33 27.96
CA ARG A 41 15.62 4.49 27.99
C ARG A 41 16.08 5.21 26.71
N LYS A 42 16.87 6.27 26.87
CA LYS A 42 17.48 6.97 25.73
C LYS A 42 18.30 5.98 24.91
N ARG A 43 17.84 5.67 23.70
CA ARG A 43 18.63 4.92 22.72
C ARG A 43 19.71 5.84 22.16
N SER A 44 20.91 5.34 21.95
CA SER A 44 21.93 6.05 21.17
C SER A 44 21.36 6.32 19.78
N ARG A 45 21.12 7.58 19.44
CA ARG A 45 20.63 7.95 18.11
C ARG A 45 21.74 7.62 17.11
N SER A 46 21.50 6.68 16.21
CA SER A 46 22.43 6.29 15.13
C SER A 46 22.40 7.25 13.93
N GLY A 47 21.75 8.41 14.03
CA GLY A 47 21.64 9.39 12.96
C GLY A 47 21.92 10.81 13.44
N SER A 48 22.81 11.51 12.74
CA SER A 48 23.01 12.95 12.91
C SER A 48 21.95 13.70 12.09
N PHE A 49 20.77 13.89 12.68
CA PHE A 49 19.78 14.79 12.08
C PHE A 49 20.29 16.23 12.21
N LYS A 50 20.76 16.78 11.09
CA LYS A 50 21.18 18.18 10.98
C LYS A 50 19.98 18.98 10.49
N CYS A 51 19.42 19.79 11.38
CA CYS A 51 18.39 20.76 11.04
C CYS A 51 18.90 22.12 11.50
N ASP A 52 19.01 23.06 10.57
CA ASP A 52 19.21 24.46 10.91
C ASP A 52 17.95 24.91 11.69
N PRO A 53 18.06 25.34 12.96
CA PRO A 53 16.89 25.68 13.77
C PRO A 53 16.11 26.89 13.23
N GLU A 54 16.76 27.70 12.38
CA GLU A 54 16.19 28.90 11.78
C GLU A 54 15.47 28.63 10.45
N LYS A 55 15.65 27.43 9.86
CA LYS A 55 15.05 27.09 8.57
C LYS A 55 13.88 26.13 8.73
N LEU A 56 12.82 26.41 8.00
CA LEU A 56 11.64 25.56 7.91
C LEU A 56 11.84 24.45 6.87
N PHE A 57 11.21 23.30 7.09
CA PHE A 57 11.22 22.22 6.11
C PHE A 57 10.30 22.53 4.94
N HIS A 58 10.80 22.33 3.73
CA HIS A 58 10.02 22.40 2.51
C HIS A 58 10.08 21.06 1.79
N LEU A 59 8.91 20.51 1.46
CA LEU A 59 8.79 19.14 0.94
C LEU A 59 9.16 19.05 -0.54
N ASN A 60 8.89 20.09 -1.33
CA ASN A 60 9.08 20.09 -2.78
C ASN A 60 9.77 21.38 -3.26
N TYR A 61 10.43 21.31 -4.42
CA TYR A 61 10.87 22.52 -5.13
C TYR A 61 9.66 23.16 -5.81
N ASP A 62 9.02 24.13 -5.14
CA ASP A 62 7.95 24.93 -5.73
C ASP A 62 8.38 26.40 -5.89
N GLY A 63 7.53 27.22 -6.52
CA GLY A 63 7.80 28.66 -6.69
C GLY A 63 7.76 29.47 -5.39
N LYS A 64 7.47 28.83 -4.24
CA LYS A 64 7.46 29.43 -2.90
C LYS A 64 8.70 29.02 -2.10
N PHE A 65 9.59 28.22 -2.69
CA PHE A 65 10.85 27.85 -2.08
C PHE A 65 11.78 29.07 -1.99
N ASN A 66 12.24 29.37 -0.78
CA ASN A 66 13.28 30.37 -0.53
C ASN A 66 14.43 29.76 0.27
N SER A 67 15.60 29.65 -0.35
CA SER A 67 16.81 29.06 0.24
C SER A 67 17.28 29.73 1.55
N GLN A 68 16.88 30.99 1.78
CA GLN A 68 17.19 31.70 3.01
C GLN A 68 16.39 31.18 4.22
N TYR A 69 15.15 30.75 3.99
CA TYR A 69 14.22 30.34 5.05
C TYR A 69 13.90 28.84 5.05
N HIS A 70 14.17 28.15 3.94
CA HIS A 70 13.73 26.78 3.72
C HIS A 70 14.90 25.82 3.49
N THR A 71 14.81 24.65 4.13
CA THR A 71 15.65 23.47 3.86
C THR A 71 14.79 22.41 3.20
N ILE A 72 15.28 21.84 2.10
CA ILE A 72 14.56 20.80 1.37
C ILE A 72 14.73 19.48 2.10
N SER A 73 13.61 18.88 2.48
CA SER A 73 13.62 17.55 3.03
C SER A 73 13.78 16.54 1.88
N ASN A 74 14.91 15.83 1.85
CA ASN A 74 15.16 14.77 0.86
C ASN A 74 14.27 13.52 1.06
N ILE A 75 13.27 13.57 1.94
CA ILE A 75 12.39 12.44 2.28
C ILE A 75 11.78 11.84 1.03
N HIS A 76 11.33 12.67 0.09
CA HIS A 76 10.73 12.21 -1.17
C HIS A 76 11.72 11.64 -2.18
N ILE A 77 12.99 12.06 -2.15
CA ILE A 77 14.02 11.59 -3.08
C ILE A 77 14.55 10.20 -2.64
N VAL A 78 14.60 9.96 -1.33
CA VAL A 78 15.05 8.67 -0.77
C VAL A 78 13.95 7.59 -0.87
N SER A 79 12.67 8.00 -0.88
CA SER A 79 11.52 7.09 -0.85
C SER A 79 11.03 6.55 -2.21
N ASP A 80 11.51 7.08 -3.34
CA ASP A 80 10.95 6.72 -4.66
C ASP A 80 11.91 5.93 -5.56
N GLU A 81 13.24 6.07 -5.39
CA GLU A 81 14.22 5.42 -6.28
C GLU A 81 15.11 4.37 -5.60
N ARG A 82 15.08 4.22 -4.26
CA ARG A 82 16.01 3.35 -3.51
C ARG A 82 15.42 2.59 -2.33
N THR A 83 14.11 2.56 -2.20
CA THR A 83 13.46 1.86 -1.09
C THR A 83 13.03 0.50 -1.60
N CYS A 84 13.77 -0.54 -1.20
CA CYS A 84 13.31 -1.90 -1.34
C CYS A 84 12.12 -2.10 -0.40
N TYR A 85 11.02 -2.64 -0.91
CA TYR A 85 9.79 -2.90 -0.16
C TYR A 85 9.77 -4.30 0.47
N TYR A 86 10.66 -5.20 0.05
CA TYR A 86 10.82 -6.50 0.68
C TYR A 86 11.65 -6.36 1.95
N ASP A 87 11.11 -6.84 3.07
CA ASP A 87 11.78 -6.87 4.38
C ASP A 87 11.89 -8.34 4.78
N LEU A 88 13.09 -8.82 5.09
CA LEU A 88 13.31 -10.23 5.41
C LEU A 88 12.60 -10.59 6.72
N ASP A 89 11.74 -11.60 6.65
CA ASP A 89 11.10 -12.11 7.85
C ASP A 89 12.07 -13.00 8.66
N VAL A 90 11.58 -13.53 9.79
CA VAL A 90 12.39 -14.39 10.65
C VAL A 90 12.85 -15.66 9.90
N THR A 91 11.99 -16.21 9.06
CA THR A 91 12.26 -17.41 8.27
C THR A 91 13.35 -17.14 7.25
N ASP A 92 13.22 -16.03 6.51
CA ASP A 92 14.18 -15.61 5.49
C ASP A 92 15.55 -15.35 6.09
N MET A 93 15.61 -14.67 7.24
CA MET A 93 16.86 -14.45 7.97
C MET A 93 17.52 -15.76 8.41
N HIS A 94 16.74 -16.74 8.88
CA HIS A 94 17.29 -18.05 9.27
C HIS A 94 17.82 -18.81 8.06
N TRP A 95 17.09 -18.79 6.94
CA TRP A 95 17.53 -19.38 5.68
C TRP A 95 18.82 -18.71 5.18
N LEU A 96 18.88 -17.38 5.15
CA LEU A 96 20.05 -16.63 4.69
C LEU A 96 21.29 -16.94 5.53
N ARG A 97 21.15 -17.11 6.85
CA ARG A 97 22.25 -17.53 7.72
C ARG A 97 22.81 -18.89 7.35
N LEU A 98 21.95 -19.87 7.08
CA LEU A 98 22.39 -21.21 6.67
C LEU A 98 23.11 -21.16 5.32
N VAL A 99 22.55 -20.43 4.35
CA VAL A 99 23.17 -20.25 3.03
C VAL A 99 24.52 -19.55 3.13
N ASN A 100 24.65 -18.52 3.96
CA ASN A 100 25.91 -17.83 4.17
C ASN A 100 26.95 -18.68 4.88
N GLN A 101 26.53 -19.57 5.79
CA GLN A 101 27.43 -20.54 6.41
C GLN A 101 27.97 -21.53 5.37
N GLU A 102 27.12 -22.08 4.50
CA GLU A 102 27.55 -22.96 3.41
C GLU A 102 28.49 -22.23 2.41
N ARG A 103 28.23 -20.95 2.15
CA ARG A 103 29.10 -20.10 1.32
C ARG A 103 30.48 -19.90 1.94
N GLU A 104 30.51 -19.63 3.25
CA GLU A 104 31.76 -19.47 4.00
C GLU A 104 32.58 -20.76 3.97
N ASP A 105 31.95 -21.92 4.17
CA ASP A 105 32.58 -23.24 4.06
C ASP A 105 33.15 -23.51 2.66
N ALA A 106 32.52 -22.94 1.62
CA ALA A 106 32.97 -23.00 0.23
C ALA A 106 33.99 -21.90 -0.15
N GLY A 107 34.35 -21.00 0.77
CA GLY A 107 35.26 -19.88 0.52
C GLY A 107 34.66 -18.77 -0.36
N ILE A 108 33.33 -18.64 -0.38
CA ILE A 108 32.58 -17.64 -1.13
C ILE A 108 32.08 -16.57 -0.15
N ASP A 109 32.09 -15.30 -0.59
CA ASP A 109 31.61 -14.19 0.24
C ASP A 109 30.12 -14.35 0.62
N PRO A 110 29.72 -13.95 1.84
CA PRO A 110 28.34 -13.99 2.28
C PRO A 110 27.48 -12.98 1.51
N LEU A 111 26.18 -13.27 1.40
CA LEU A 111 25.18 -12.35 0.90
C LEU A 111 24.75 -11.37 2.00
N GLU A 112 24.66 -10.10 1.64
CA GLU A 112 24.07 -9.07 2.49
C GLU A 112 22.54 -9.11 2.43
N ASP A 113 21.89 -8.86 3.57
CA ASP A 113 20.42 -8.80 3.71
C ASP A 113 19.80 -7.90 2.64
N SER A 114 20.33 -6.68 2.48
CA SER A 114 19.84 -5.68 1.51
C SER A 114 19.89 -6.15 0.06
N PHE A 115 20.86 -7.01 -0.28
CA PHE A 115 20.96 -7.59 -1.61
C PHE A 115 19.88 -8.64 -1.84
N VAL A 116 19.64 -9.49 -0.84
CA VAL A 116 18.60 -10.54 -0.92
C VAL A 116 17.21 -9.92 -1.01
N GLU A 117 16.94 -8.90 -0.20
CA GLU A 117 15.69 -8.11 -0.25
C GLU A 117 15.45 -7.58 -1.67
N LEU A 118 16.45 -6.93 -2.26
CA LEU A 118 16.35 -6.38 -3.61
C LEU A 118 16.06 -7.47 -4.65
N VAL A 119 16.72 -8.62 -4.54
CA VAL A 119 16.50 -9.74 -5.47
C VAL A 119 15.08 -10.28 -5.34
N LEU A 120 14.60 -10.49 -4.11
CA LEU A 120 13.25 -11.01 -3.86
C LEU A 120 12.18 -10.04 -4.37
N GLU A 121 12.32 -8.74 -4.12
CA GLU A 121 11.43 -7.71 -4.66
C GLU A 121 11.34 -7.76 -6.20
N ASN A 122 12.50 -7.87 -6.87
CA ASN A 122 12.54 -7.95 -8.33
C ASN A 122 11.85 -9.21 -8.86
N LEU A 123 11.97 -10.34 -8.14
CA LEU A 123 11.29 -11.59 -8.49
C LEU A 123 9.78 -11.46 -8.32
N GLU A 124 9.31 -10.90 -7.20
CA GLU A 124 7.89 -10.65 -6.96
C GLU A 124 7.28 -9.74 -8.01
N GLN A 125 7.97 -8.65 -8.37
CA GLN A 125 7.50 -7.73 -9.39
C GLN A 125 7.38 -8.42 -10.76
N GLN A 126 8.35 -9.24 -11.15
CA GLN A 126 8.30 -10.00 -12.39
C GLN A 126 7.16 -11.01 -12.41
N VAL A 127 7.00 -11.78 -11.33
CA VAL A 127 5.92 -12.76 -11.19
C VAL A 127 4.56 -12.05 -11.22
N HIS A 128 4.43 -10.92 -10.54
CA HIS A 128 3.22 -10.12 -10.56
C HIS A 128 2.87 -9.66 -11.98
N VAL A 129 3.82 -9.07 -12.71
CA VAL A 129 3.59 -8.60 -14.08
C VAL A 129 3.17 -9.76 -14.99
N ARG A 130 3.90 -10.87 -14.98
CA ARG A 130 3.57 -12.06 -15.78
C ARG A 130 2.17 -12.56 -15.44
N LEU A 131 1.88 -12.83 -14.17
CA LEU A 131 0.57 -13.30 -13.74
C LEU A 131 -0.57 -12.38 -14.21
N GLN A 132 -0.39 -11.06 -14.15
CA GLN A 132 -1.37 -10.11 -14.67
C GLN A 132 -1.54 -10.17 -16.19
N GLU A 133 -0.48 -10.45 -16.94
CA GLU A 133 -0.53 -10.69 -18.38
C GLU A 133 -1.24 -12.01 -18.71
N GLU A 134 -0.92 -13.10 -18.00
CA GLU A 134 -1.60 -14.39 -18.16
C GLU A 134 -3.12 -14.29 -17.90
N ILE A 135 -3.52 -13.60 -16.82
CA ILE A 135 -4.94 -13.36 -16.50
C ILE A 135 -5.63 -12.55 -17.61
N LYS A 136 -4.99 -11.48 -18.10
CA LYS A 136 -5.57 -10.65 -19.18
C LYS A 136 -5.68 -11.38 -20.51
N ASN A 137 -4.73 -12.27 -20.77
CA ASN A 137 -4.69 -13.07 -22.00
C ASN A 137 -5.68 -14.25 -21.98
N ASP A 138 -6.49 -14.37 -20.91
CA ASP A 138 -7.48 -15.43 -20.69
C ASP A 138 -6.92 -16.83 -20.96
N LYS A 139 -5.59 -16.96 -20.82
CA LYS A 139 -4.96 -18.23 -20.53
C LYS A 139 -5.34 -18.48 -19.09
N THR A 140 -6.54 -19.01 -18.91
CA THR A 140 -6.84 -19.83 -17.73
C THR A 140 -5.58 -20.65 -17.53
N LEU A 141 -4.89 -20.49 -16.38
CA LEU A 141 -3.88 -21.49 -16.01
C LEU A 141 -4.58 -22.81 -16.30
N GLY A 142 -3.98 -23.69 -17.12
CA GLY A 142 -4.58 -24.96 -17.53
C GLY A 142 -4.72 -25.94 -16.37
N ILE A 143 -5.15 -25.44 -15.21
CA ILE A 143 -5.73 -26.15 -14.11
C ILE A 143 -7.10 -26.59 -14.57
N ASP A 144 -7.13 -27.76 -15.19
CA ASP A 144 -8.36 -28.52 -15.32
C ASP A 144 -8.87 -28.75 -13.90
N TYR A 145 -10.00 -28.13 -13.57
CA TYR A 145 -10.69 -28.42 -12.32
C TYR A 145 -11.18 -29.86 -12.44
N ASP A 146 -10.67 -30.74 -11.59
CA ASP A 146 -11.26 -32.06 -11.45
C ASP A 146 -12.67 -31.87 -10.91
N GLU A 147 -13.68 -32.08 -11.76
CA GLU A 147 -15.09 -31.96 -11.41
C GLU A 147 -15.51 -32.99 -10.34
N ASP A 148 -14.66 -33.98 -10.06
CA ASP A 148 -14.79 -34.93 -8.96
C ASP A 148 -14.00 -34.51 -7.71
N ALA A 149 -13.28 -33.38 -7.72
CA ALA A 149 -12.57 -32.86 -6.55
C ALA A 149 -13.56 -32.50 -5.43
N ILE A 150 -13.49 -33.27 -4.36
CA ILE A 150 -14.28 -33.05 -3.16
C ILE A 150 -13.62 -31.94 -2.34
N CYS A 151 -14.36 -30.88 -2.03
CA CYS A 151 -13.86 -29.83 -1.13
C CYS A 151 -13.61 -30.41 0.27
N ASP A 152 -12.38 -30.34 0.76
CA ASP A 152 -11.98 -30.89 2.07
C ASP A 152 -12.71 -30.25 3.27
N VAL A 153 -13.25 -29.05 3.08
CA VAL A 153 -14.01 -28.31 4.10
C VAL A 153 -15.43 -28.84 4.24
N CYS A 154 -16.13 -29.12 3.13
CA CYS A 154 -17.53 -29.54 3.18
C CYS A 154 -17.77 -31.01 2.84
N ARG A 155 -16.78 -31.72 2.29
CA ARG A 155 -16.79 -33.15 1.91
C ARG A 155 -18.01 -33.62 1.12
N SER A 156 -18.79 -32.71 0.53
CA SER A 156 -20.01 -33.03 -0.18
C SER A 156 -19.76 -33.00 -1.69
N GLY A 157 -19.86 -34.15 -2.36
CA GLY A 157 -19.76 -34.28 -3.82
C GLY A 157 -21.00 -33.73 -4.55
N ARG A 158 -21.33 -32.45 -4.33
CA ARG A 158 -22.43 -31.80 -5.06
C ARG A 158 -21.88 -31.09 -6.29
N LYS A 159 -22.28 -31.58 -7.46
CA LYS A 159 -22.26 -30.85 -8.73
C LYS A 159 -22.87 -29.46 -8.51
N MET A 160 -22.06 -28.42 -8.65
CA MET A 160 -22.56 -27.06 -8.72
C MET A 160 -23.35 -26.94 -10.02
N ASN A 161 -24.66 -27.19 -9.97
CA ASN A 161 -25.55 -26.77 -11.05
C ASN A 161 -25.40 -25.25 -11.17
N ALA A 162 -24.66 -24.82 -12.20
CA ALA A 162 -24.56 -23.44 -12.60
C ALA A 162 -25.95 -22.93 -13.01
N LYS A 163 -26.77 -22.54 -12.02
CA LYS A 163 -27.81 -21.55 -12.25
C LYS A 163 -27.07 -20.27 -12.57
N LYS A 164 -26.92 -19.96 -13.86
CA LYS A 164 -26.54 -18.64 -14.34
C LYS A 164 -27.59 -17.64 -13.84
N SER A 165 -27.41 -17.13 -12.63
CA SER A 165 -28.08 -15.91 -12.21
C SER A 165 -27.35 -14.77 -12.89
N THR A 166 -27.97 -14.22 -13.94
CA THR A 166 -27.66 -12.89 -14.46
C THR A 166 -27.75 -11.89 -13.31
N VAL A 167 -26.59 -11.49 -12.79
CA VAL A 167 -26.46 -10.38 -11.84
C VAL A 167 -25.46 -9.39 -12.43
N ASP A 168 -26.03 -8.30 -12.93
CA ASP A 168 -25.49 -6.94 -13.03
C ASP A 168 -23.98 -6.72 -13.26
N GLN A 169 -23.63 -6.47 -14.52
CA GLN A 169 -22.34 -5.88 -14.94
C GLN A 169 -22.27 -4.36 -14.73
N SER A 170 -22.89 -3.81 -13.67
CA SER A 170 -22.95 -2.37 -13.42
C SER A 170 -22.11 -1.90 -12.22
N ARG A 171 -21.15 -2.71 -11.76
CA ARG A 171 -20.33 -2.38 -10.57
C ARG A 171 -18.81 -2.52 -10.75
N LEU A 172 -18.27 -2.01 -11.85
CA LEU A 172 -16.82 -1.80 -12.01
C LEU A 172 -16.53 -0.47 -12.75
N VAL A 173 -16.90 0.66 -12.14
CA VAL A 173 -16.31 1.96 -12.49
C VAL A 173 -16.39 2.89 -11.28
N ALA A 174 -15.36 2.90 -10.42
CA ALA A 174 -14.98 4.08 -9.62
C ALA A 174 -13.75 3.82 -8.74
N ARG A 175 -12.57 3.59 -9.32
CA ARG A 175 -11.29 3.98 -8.67
C ARG A 175 -10.25 4.43 -9.71
N LYS A 176 -10.49 5.59 -10.31
CA LYS A 176 -9.44 6.44 -10.90
C LYS A 176 -9.64 7.89 -10.46
N GLY A 177 -9.24 8.17 -9.22
CA GLY A 177 -9.03 9.54 -8.75
C GLY A 177 -7.68 10.08 -9.22
N ARG A 178 -7.54 10.35 -10.52
CA ARG A 178 -6.36 11.07 -11.05
C ARG A 178 -6.57 12.55 -10.75
N LYS A 179 -5.87 13.10 -9.75
CA LYS A 179 -5.86 14.55 -9.46
C LYS A 179 -5.34 15.29 -10.70
N LYS A 180 -6.23 15.95 -11.44
CA LYS A 180 -5.87 16.91 -12.49
C LYS A 180 -5.45 18.22 -11.82
N TYR A 181 -4.17 18.54 -11.85
CA TYR A 181 -3.72 19.91 -11.59
C TYR A 181 -4.05 20.78 -12.80
N SER A 182 -5.00 21.70 -12.62
CA SER A 182 -5.33 22.76 -13.58
C SER A 182 -4.25 23.84 -13.51
N LYS A 183 -3.30 23.84 -14.45
CA LYS A 183 -2.48 25.03 -14.73
C LYS A 183 -3.24 25.91 -15.72
N LYS A 184 -3.86 26.98 -15.22
CA LYS A 184 -4.38 28.08 -16.06
C LYS A 184 -3.19 28.84 -16.61
N SER A 185 -3.15 28.96 -17.93
CA SER A 185 -2.23 29.79 -18.70
C SER A 185 -2.61 31.27 -18.58
N THR A 186 -1.61 32.11 -18.28
CA THR A 186 -1.64 33.54 -18.60
C THR A 186 -0.28 33.92 -19.18
N VAL A 187 -0.29 34.09 -20.51
CA VAL A 187 0.43 35.08 -21.34
C VAL A 187 1.50 35.91 -20.63
N ASP A 188 2.75 35.92 -21.12
CA ASP A 188 3.29 37.08 -21.85
C ASP A 188 4.63 36.81 -22.56
N GLN A 189 4.81 37.58 -23.64
CA GLN A 189 5.88 37.67 -24.61
C GLN A 189 7.21 38.09 -23.99
N SER A 190 8.33 37.57 -24.50
CA SER A 190 9.57 38.34 -24.71
C SER A 190 10.65 37.58 -25.49
N ARG A 191 10.87 38.06 -26.73
CA ARG A 191 12.12 38.16 -27.52
C ARG A 191 13.45 37.73 -26.86
N ARG A 192 14.27 36.99 -27.63
CA ARG A 192 15.67 37.25 -28.09
C ARG A 192 16.46 35.92 -28.26
N VAL A 193 16.80 35.46 -29.48
CA VAL A 193 17.97 35.79 -30.35
C VAL A 193 19.18 34.83 -30.15
N ALA A 194 19.61 34.25 -31.29
CA ALA A 194 20.95 33.72 -31.65
C ALA A 194 21.43 32.42 -30.96
N ARG A 195 22.21 31.52 -31.60
CA ARG A 195 23.07 31.61 -32.80
C ARG A 195 23.37 30.20 -33.33
N LYS A 196 23.49 30.08 -34.64
CA LYS A 196 24.07 28.93 -35.36
C LYS A 196 25.60 29.12 -35.34
N VAL A 197 26.37 28.07 -35.05
CA VAL A 197 27.82 28.05 -35.29
C VAL A 197 28.17 26.68 -35.86
N TYR A 198 28.56 26.72 -37.14
CA TYR A 198 29.14 25.74 -38.06
C TYR A 198 28.65 24.28 -38.00
#